data_AF-A0AAN6DGT4-F1
#
_entry.id   AF-A0AAN6DGT4-F1
#
_cell.length_a   1.000
_cell.length_b   1.000
_cell.length_c   1.000
_cell.angle_alpha   90.00
_cell.angle_beta   90.00
_cell.angle_gamma   90.00
#
_symmetry.space_group_name_H-M   'P 1'
#
loop_
_entity.id
_entity.type
_entity.pdbx_description
1 polymer ?
#
loop_
_entity_poly.entity_id
_entity_poly.type
_entity_poly.pdbx_seq_one_letter_code
_entity_poly.pdbx_strand_id
1 'polypeptide(L)'
;MYKARLPDHKQVAVRNASYSAVIPQQGDYVDGLLVVGLSEQDLRHMDYFEGYEFASVPVKVQLFDPIDTRHSDHHGGRSETSNATFKAGLCYIWNDSYDRLEL
;
A
#
# COMPACT_ATOMS: atom_id res chain seq x y z
N MET A 1 0.57 1.14 -13.25
CA MET A 1 0.70 1.26 -11.79
C MET A 1 1.46 2.54 -11.47
N TYR A 2 1.17 3.17 -10.34
CA TYR A 2 1.85 4.40 -9.88
C TYR A 2 2.55 4.11 -8.55
N LYS A 3 3.72 4.70 -8.32
CA LYS A 3 4.27 4.76 -6.95
C LYS A 3 3.28 5.54 -6.10
N ALA A 4 2.95 5.00 -4.93
CA ALA A 4 1.99 5.61 -4.04
C ALA A 4 2.45 5.48 -2.58
N ARG A 5 2.02 6.42 -1.74
CA ARG A 5 2.20 6.39 -0.29
C ARG A 5 0.84 6.43 0.39
N LEU A 6 0.62 5.50 1.30
CA LEU A 6 -0.52 5.45 2.19
C LEU A 6 -0.14 6.14 3.52
N PRO A 7 -0.64 7.35 3.80
CA PRO A 7 -0.36 8.04 5.06
C PRO A 7 -1.15 7.44 6.22
N ASP A 8 -0.68 7.66 7.45
CA ASP A 8 -1.30 7.23 8.72
C ASP A 8 -1.47 5.71 8.84
N HIS A 9 -0.55 4.96 8.23
CA HIS A 9 -0.49 3.51 8.28
C HIS A 9 0.94 3.04 8.45
N LYS A 10 1.13 1.87 9.04
CA LYS A 10 2.42 1.20 9.19
C LYS A 10 2.34 -0.23 8.67
N GLN A 11 3.42 -0.69 8.06
CA GLN A 11 3.59 -2.11 7.71
C GLN A 11 4.35 -2.81 8.83
N VAL A 12 3.83 -3.94 9.30
CA VAL A 12 4.40 -4.73 10.40
C VAL A 12 4.46 -6.21 10.01
N ALA A 13 5.47 -6.93 10.50
CA ALA A 13 5.55 -8.37 10.25
C ALA A 13 4.47 -9.13 11.04
N VAL A 14 3.95 -10.19 10.45
CA VAL A 14 3.03 -11.11 11.15
C VAL A 14 3.86 -12.24 11.77
N ARG A 15 3.67 -12.48 13.06
CA ARG A 15 4.39 -13.49 13.84
C ARG A 15 4.18 -14.87 13.23
N ASN A 16 5.27 -15.64 13.14
CA ASN A 16 5.29 -17.00 12.60
C ASN A 16 4.76 -17.10 11.15
N ALA A 17 4.81 -16.00 10.40
CA ALA A 17 4.37 -15.92 9.02
C ALA A 17 5.42 -15.21 8.16
N SER A 18 5.40 -15.48 6.85
CA SER A 18 6.32 -14.85 5.88
C SER A 18 5.73 -13.61 5.21
N TYR A 19 4.60 -13.11 5.69
CA TYR A 19 3.91 -11.94 5.15
C TYR A 19 3.82 -10.82 6.19
N SER A 20 3.50 -9.64 5.71
CA SER A 20 3.35 -8.44 6.53
C SER A 20 1.90 -7.96 6.50
N ALA A 21 1.53 -7.23 7.54
CA ALA A 21 0.23 -6.62 7.74
C ALA A 21 0.34 -5.10 7.64
N VAL A 22 -0.69 -4.46 7.08
CA VAL A 22 -0.84 -3.00 7.14
C VAL A 22 -1.83 -2.67 8.26
N ILE A 23 -1.43 -1.81 9.19
CA ILE A 23 -2.25 -1.34 10.31
C ILE A 23 -2.37 0.19 10.28
N PRO A 24 -3.49 0.77 10.77
CA PRO A 24 -3.59 2.20 11.01
C PRO A 24 -2.57 2.63 12.09
N GLN A 25 -1.75 3.63 11.77
CA GLN A 25 -0.80 4.21 12.72
C GLN A 25 -0.52 5.67 12.33
N GLN A 26 -1.04 6.59 13.14
CA GLN A 26 -0.95 8.03 12.86
C GLN A 26 0.50 8.50 12.83
N GLY A 27 0.85 9.33 11.84
CA GLY A 27 2.19 9.90 11.68
C GLY A 27 3.19 8.99 10.97
N ASP A 28 2.84 7.72 10.72
CA ASP A 28 3.61 6.82 9.86
C ASP A 28 3.05 6.79 8.43
N TYR A 29 3.76 6.09 7.54
CA TYR A 29 3.32 5.85 6.19
C TYR A 29 3.79 4.50 5.65
N VAL A 30 3.07 3.98 4.64
CA VAL A 30 3.47 2.82 3.86
C VAL A 30 3.69 3.24 2.40
N ASP A 31 4.89 3.01 1.88
CA ASP A 31 5.17 3.14 0.46
C ASP A 31 4.75 1.88 -0.29
N GLY A 32 4.12 2.04 -1.45
CA GLY A 32 3.57 0.95 -2.23
C GLY A 32 3.22 1.35 -3.66
N LEU A 33 2.30 0.62 -4.25
CA LEU A 33 1.86 0.80 -5.64
C LEU A 33 0.35 0.95 -5.71
N LEU A 34 -0.12 1.99 -6.40
CA LEU A 34 -1.51 2.05 -6.85
C LEU A 34 -1.65 1.29 -8.18
N VAL A 35 -2.29 0.13 -8.10
CA VAL A 35 -2.69 -0.65 -9.28
C VAL A 35 -4.07 -0.16 -9.75
N VAL A 36 -4.21 0.04 -11.05
CA VAL A 36 -5.44 0.56 -11.68
C VAL A 36 -5.86 -0.37 -12.81
N GLY A 37 -7.14 -0.35 -13.18
CA GLY A 37 -7.67 -1.20 -14.25
C GLY A 37 -7.94 -2.64 -13.84
N LEU A 38 -8.04 -2.92 -12.53
CA LEU A 38 -8.48 -4.23 -12.03
C LEU A 38 -9.98 -4.41 -12.32
N SER A 39 -10.33 -5.59 -12.83
CA SER A 39 -11.72 -6.00 -13.00
C SER A 39 -12.33 -6.40 -11.66
N GLU A 40 -13.66 -6.51 -11.61
CA GLU A 40 -14.34 -7.04 -10.42
C GLU A 40 -13.92 -8.50 -10.12
N GLN A 41 -13.56 -9.27 -11.14
CA GLN A 41 -13.06 -10.64 -10.95
C GLN A 41 -11.69 -10.64 -10.29
N ASP A 42 -10.81 -9.70 -10.66
CA ASP A 42 -9.50 -9.55 -10.02
C ASP A 42 -9.66 -9.18 -8.55
N LEU A 43 -10.56 -8.23 -8.24
CA LEU A 43 -10.87 -7.85 -6.85
C LEU A 43 -11.40 -9.04 -6.04
N ARG A 44 -12.30 -9.85 -6.61
CA ARG A 44 -12.79 -11.07 -5.93
C ARG A 44 -11.70 -12.11 -5.69
N HIS A 45 -10.76 -12.28 -6.63
CA HIS A 45 -9.63 -13.18 -6.43
C HIS A 45 -8.68 -12.66 -5.33
N MET A 46 -8.47 -11.35 -5.26
CA MET A 46 -7.69 -10.74 -4.17
C MET A 46 -8.38 -10.93 -2.81
N ASP A 47 -9.69 -10.68 -2.72
CA ASP A 47 -10.46 -10.92 -1.48
C ASP A 47 -10.36 -12.38 -1.03
N TYR A 48 -10.41 -13.33 -1.96
CA TYR A 48 -10.25 -14.76 -1.66
C TYR A 48 -8.84 -15.09 -1.14
N PHE A 49 -7.80 -14.49 -1.70
CA PHE A 49 -6.41 -14.74 -1.32
C PHE A 49 -6.04 -14.16 0.04
N GLU A 50 -6.48 -12.93 0.32
CA GLU A 50 -6.22 -12.23 1.58
C GLU A 50 -6.99 -12.88 2.75
N GLY A 51 -8.13 -13.51 2.45
CA GLY A 51 -8.90 -14.26 3.43
C GLY A 51 -9.57 -13.36 4.47
N TYR A 52 -9.76 -13.89 5.68
CA TYR A 52 -10.48 -13.19 6.76
C TYR A 52 -9.56 -12.33 7.65
N GLU A 53 -8.24 -12.49 7.52
CA GLU A 53 -7.25 -11.78 8.33
C GLU A 53 -7.13 -10.31 7.95
N PHE A 54 -7.64 -9.95 6.77
CA PHE A 54 -7.63 -8.60 6.25
C PHE A 54 -9.04 -8.14 5.86
N ALA A 55 -9.27 -6.83 5.98
CA ALA A 55 -10.45 -6.17 5.48
C ALA A 55 -10.07 -5.25 4.31
N SER A 56 -10.83 -5.31 3.21
CA SER A 56 -10.70 -4.37 2.11
C SER A 56 -11.31 -3.02 2.51
N VAL A 57 -10.46 -2.01 2.68
CA VAL A 57 -10.84 -0.69 3.18
C VAL A 57 -10.58 0.37 2.10
N PRO A 58 -11.53 1.30 1.85
CA PRO A 58 -11.28 2.46 1.00
C PRO A 58 -10.26 3.39 1.67
N VAL A 59 -9.17 3.66 0.97
CA VAL A 59 -8.07 4.51 1.44
C VAL A 59 -7.78 5.64 0.45
N LYS A 60 -7.12 6.69 0.94
CA LYS A 60 -6.62 7.80 0.12
C LYS A 60 -5.10 7.76 0.10
N VAL A 61 -4.52 7.58 -1.07
CA VAL A 61 -3.06 7.49 -1.26
C VAL A 61 -2.52 8.73 -1.97
N GLN A 62 -1.30 9.13 -1.60
CA GLN A 62 -0.52 10.13 -2.32
C GLN A 62 0.20 9.45 -3.49
N LEU A 63 0.08 9.99 -4.69
CA LEU A 63 0.78 9.52 -5.87
C LEU A 63 2.12 10.24 -6.03
N PHE A 64 3.12 9.47 -6.46
CA PHE A 64 4.38 9.98 -6.97
C PHE A 64 4.43 9.79 -8.49
N ASP A 65 5.32 10.54 -9.14
CA ASP A 65 5.48 10.51 -10.59
C ASP A 65 5.58 9.07 -11.13
N PRO A 66 5.01 8.81 -12.33
CA PRO A 66 4.93 7.47 -12.89
C PRO A 66 6.32 6.84 -12.96
N ILE A 67 6.40 5.56 -12.59
CA ILE A 67 7.61 4.76 -12.82
C ILE A 67 7.81 4.71 -14.34
N ASP A 68 8.79 5.45 -14.87
CA ASP A 68 9.26 5.21 -16.23
C ASP A 68 9.99 3.87 -16.23
N THR A 69 9.36 2.85 -16.81
CA THR A 69 9.91 1.49 -16.86
C THR A 69 10.99 1.33 -17.93
N ARG A 70 11.52 2.42 -18.50
CA ARG A 70 12.64 2.41 -19.44
C ARG A 70 13.94 2.69 -18.70
N HIS A 71 14.68 1.61 -18.40
CA HIS A 71 16.14 1.56 -18.14
C HIS A 71 16.87 2.88 -17.79
N SER A 72 17.40 2.98 -16.57
CA SER A 72 18.86 3.05 -16.26
C SER A 72 19.13 3.86 -14.98
N ASP A 73 20.08 3.37 -14.20
CA ASP A 73 20.74 4.04 -13.08
C ASP A 73 21.16 5.47 -13.43
N HIS A 74 20.72 6.46 -12.66
CA HIS A 74 21.44 7.73 -12.53
C HIS A 74 21.14 8.43 -11.20
N HIS A 75 22.23 8.76 -10.50
CA HIS A 75 22.30 9.58 -9.30
C HIS A 75 21.65 10.96 -9.48
N GLY A 76 20.95 11.41 -8.43
CA GLY A 76 20.93 12.81 -8.02
C GLY A 76 19.61 13.54 -8.20
N GLY A 77 19.29 14.36 -7.20
CA GLY A 77 18.43 15.53 -7.38
C GLY A 77 17.12 15.50 -6.61
N ARG A 78 17.19 15.93 -5.35
CA ARG A 78 16.04 16.49 -4.62
C ARG A 78 15.35 17.54 -5.48
N SER A 79 14.10 17.32 -5.85
CA SER A 79 13.22 18.34 -6.41
C SER A 79 11.92 18.34 -5.63
N GLU A 80 11.90 19.17 -4.58
CA GLU A 80 10.71 19.59 -3.87
C GLU A 80 9.93 20.53 -4.80
N THR A 81 8.78 20.08 -5.29
CA THR A 81 7.46 20.76 -5.30
C THR A 81 6.55 19.97 -6.25
N SER A 82 6.29 18.70 -5.95
CA SER A 82 5.26 17.93 -6.65
C SER A 82 3.94 18.25 -5.96
N ASN A 83 2.99 18.88 -6.67
CA ASN A 83 1.60 18.95 -6.20
C ASN A 83 1.15 17.53 -5.86
N ALA A 84 1.06 17.22 -4.56
CA ALA A 84 0.73 15.90 -4.06
C ALA A 84 -0.65 15.52 -4.59
N THR A 85 -0.69 14.65 -5.60
CA THR A 85 -1.93 14.19 -6.18
C THR A 85 -2.42 13.04 -5.33
N PHE A 86 -3.63 13.16 -4.77
CA PHE A 86 -4.22 12.08 -4.00
C PHE A 86 -5.26 11.33 -4.84
N LYS A 87 -5.31 10.01 -4.69
CA LYS A 87 -6.35 9.17 -5.28
C LYS A 87 -6.96 8.22 -4.24
N ALA A 88 -8.23 7.92 -4.43
CA ALA A 88 -8.90 6.85 -3.70
C ALA A 88 -8.49 5.49 -4.27
N GLY A 89 -8.39 4.49 -3.42
CA GLY A 89 -8.14 3.10 -3.76
C GLY A 89 -8.65 2.16 -2.67
N LEU A 90 -8.43 0.87 -2.86
CA LEU A 90 -8.67 -0.15 -1.83
C LEU A 90 -7.34 -0.66 -1.29
N CYS A 91 -7.29 -0.96 0.00
CA CYS A 91 -6.15 -1.57 0.65
C CYS A 91 -6.64 -2.63 1.64
N TYR A 92 -5.92 -3.74 1.73
CA TYR A 92 -6.16 -4.79 2.71
C TYR A 92 -5.48 -4.41 4.02
N ILE A 93 -6.31 -4.03 5.00
CA ILE A 93 -5.87 -3.63 6.33
C ILE A 93 -6.08 -4.80 7.28
N TRP A 94 -5.11 -5.05 8.15
CA TRP A 94 -5.17 -6.13 9.13
C TRP A 94 -6.41 -6.00 10.02
N ASN A 95 -7.17 -7.10 10.11
CA ASN A 95 -8.45 -7.18 10.80
C ASN A 95 -8.47 -8.27 11.88
N ASP A 96 -7.36 -8.96 12.11
CA ASP A 96 -7.23 -9.97 13.17
C ASP A 96 -6.48 -9.41 14.41
N SER A 97 -6.25 -10.24 15.43
CA SER A 97 -5.62 -9.82 16.67
C SER A 97 -4.22 -9.24 16.45
N TYR A 98 -3.95 -8.11 17.11
CA TYR A 98 -2.65 -7.46 17.13
C TYR A 98 -1.58 -8.28 17.86
N ASP A 99 -1.97 -9.28 18.67
CA ASP A 99 -1.03 -10.21 19.32
C ASP A 99 -0.24 -11.05 18.32
N ARG A 100 -0.77 -11.18 17.09
CA ARG A 100 -0.12 -11.86 15.97
C ARG A 100 0.85 -10.96 15.22
N LEU A 101 1.04 -9.71 15.63
CA LEU A 101 1.93 -8.76 14.97
C LEU A 101 3.24 -8.57 15.74
N GLU A 102 4.31 -8.28 15.00
CA GLU A 102 5.60 -7.86 15.56
C GLU A 102 5.60 -6.32 15.69
N LEU A 103 4.97 -5.82 16.76
CA LEU A 103 4.88 -4.39 17.09
C LEU A 103 6.07 -3.86 17.87
#